data_AF-A0A936ZQH7-F1
#
_entry.id   AF-A0A936ZQH7-F1
#
_cell.length_a   1.000
_cell.length_b   1.000
_cell.length_c   1.000
_cell.angle_alpha   90.00
_cell.angle_beta   90.00
_cell.angle_gamma   90.00
#
_symmetry.space_group_name_H-M   'P 1'
#
loop_
_entity.id
_entity.type
_entity.pdbx_description
1 polymer ?
#
loop_
_entity_poly.entity_id
_entity_poly.type
_entity_poly.pdbx_seq_one_letter_code
_entity_poly.pdbx_strand_id
1 'polypeptide(L)'
;MEDVTVTKILCSQCNTEINSEAKFCTHCGYPENGDEKEKAKFHANKVMQKNKGFNDAKKIKSARNTLYWMAGIFLVSGLFLFFTLNDITILVANLILVVVYLILAYWSKQKPFAALLSALLLFLMVIALNTVLDPSSLFKGILIKIILLSFLIKGVYSASPNAKR
;
A
#
# COMPACT_ATOMS: atom_id res chain seq x y z
N MET A 1 4.44 -32.36 -51.21
CA MET A 1 3.93 -31.47 -50.16
C MET A 1 3.42 -32.40 -49.07
N GLU A 2 4.36 -32.98 -48.31
CA GLU A 2 4.04 -33.90 -47.22
C GLU A 2 3.30 -33.17 -46.09
N ASP A 3 2.13 -33.71 -45.77
CA ASP A 3 1.28 -33.29 -44.66
C ASP A 3 1.92 -33.79 -43.35
N VAL A 4 2.58 -32.89 -42.62
CA VAL A 4 3.18 -33.22 -41.32
C VAL A 4 2.04 -33.40 -40.32
N THR A 5 1.71 -34.65 -40.01
CA THR A 5 0.72 -35.00 -38.98
C THR A 5 1.24 -34.58 -37.61
N VAL A 6 0.95 -33.35 -37.21
CA VAL A 6 1.33 -32.79 -35.91
C VAL A 6 0.56 -33.52 -34.81
N THR A 7 1.26 -34.29 -33.99
CA THR A 7 0.65 -35.01 -32.86
C THR A 7 0.28 -34.00 -31.79
N LYS A 8 -0.98 -34.02 -31.33
CA LYS A 8 -1.47 -33.12 -30.28
C LYS A 8 -1.48 -33.83 -28.94
N ILE A 9 -1.01 -33.15 -27.89
CA ILE A 9 -1.01 -33.61 -26.50
C ILE A 9 -1.66 -32.56 -25.59
N LEU A 10 -2.05 -32.98 -24.39
CA LEU A 10 -2.56 -32.06 -23.36
C LEU A 10 -1.41 -31.57 -22.48
N CYS A 11 -1.34 -30.27 -22.23
CA CYS A 11 -0.39 -29.70 -21.27
C CYS A 11 -0.66 -30.21 -19.85
N SER A 12 0.38 -30.69 -19.17
CA SER A 12 0.38 -31.21 -17.80
C SER A 12 0.01 -30.19 -16.72
N GLN A 13 0.02 -28.89 -17.03
CA GLN A 13 -0.26 -27.82 -16.07
C GLN A 13 -1.62 -27.13 -16.24
N CYS A 14 -2.15 -27.06 -17.46
CA CYS A 14 -3.37 -26.30 -17.76
C CYS A 14 -4.36 -27.07 -18.65
N ASN A 15 -4.05 -28.31 -19.03
CA ASN A 15 -4.87 -29.19 -19.86
C ASN A 15 -5.24 -28.60 -21.23
N THR A 16 -4.53 -27.58 -21.70
CA THR A 16 -4.74 -27.06 -23.07
C THR A 16 -4.09 -27.97 -24.09
N GLU A 17 -4.75 -28.18 -25.22
CA GLU A 17 -4.18 -28.90 -26.36
C GLU A 17 -3.00 -28.13 -26.95
N ILE A 18 -1.86 -28.80 -27.07
CA ILE A 18 -0.63 -28.25 -27.63
C ILE A 18 -0.01 -29.24 -28.62
N ASN A 19 0.84 -28.74 -29.50
CA ASN A 19 1.69 -29.58 -30.34
C ASN A 19 2.70 -30.35 -29.45
N SER A 20 2.87 -31.65 -29.68
CA SER A 20 3.84 -32.51 -28.99
C SER A 20 5.29 -32.03 -29.10
N GLU A 21 5.63 -31.31 -30.18
CA GLU A 21 6.97 -30.77 -30.42
C GLU A 21 7.15 -29.36 -29.81
N ALA A 22 6.07 -28.72 -29.32
CA ALA A 22 6.16 -27.39 -28.77
C ALA A 22 6.98 -27.40 -27.47
N LYS A 23 8.04 -26.58 -27.42
CA LYS A 23 8.86 -26.42 -26.21
C LYS A 23 8.07 -25.79 -25.06
N PHE A 24 7.17 -24.86 -25.36
CA PHE A 24 6.34 -24.14 -24.38
C PHE A 24 4.85 -24.22 -24.74
N CYS A 25 4.00 -24.31 -23.72
CA CYS A 25 2.55 -24.21 -23.88
C CYS A 25 2.15 -22.77 -24.27
N THR A 26 1.37 -22.64 -25.34
CA THR A 26 0.89 -21.35 -25.86
C THR A 26 -0.13 -20.67 -24.95
N HIS A 27 -0.80 -21.42 -24.08
CA HIS A 27 -1.83 -20.89 -23.18
C HIS A 27 -1.29 -20.46 -21.82
N CYS A 28 -0.51 -21.33 -21.15
CA CYS A 28 -0.03 -21.05 -19.79
C CYS A 28 1.47 -20.73 -19.71
N GLY A 29 2.24 -20.94 -20.78
CA GLY A 29 3.69 -20.72 -20.82
C GLY A 29 4.54 -21.83 -20.18
N TYR A 30 3.95 -22.97 -19.79
CA TYR A 30 4.69 -24.06 -19.17
C TYR A 30 5.64 -24.75 -20.18
N PRO A 31 6.91 -24.98 -19.84
CA PRO A 31 7.86 -25.67 -20.72
C PRO A 31 7.71 -27.20 -20.67
N GLU A 32 6.87 -27.79 -21.52
CA GLU A 32 6.66 -29.25 -21.55
C GLU A 32 7.91 -30.02 -21.97
N ASN A 33 8.50 -29.61 -23.10
CA ASN A 33 9.74 -30.18 -23.64
C ASN A 33 10.98 -29.34 -23.28
N GLY A 34 10.87 -28.49 -22.27
CA GLY A 34 12.02 -27.73 -21.75
C GLY A 34 12.85 -28.52 -20.76
N ASP A 35 14.03 -28.00 -20.43
CA ASP A 35 14.90 -28.61 -19.44
C ASP A 35 14.36 -28.45 -18.00
N GLU A 36 14.93 -29.22 -17.06
CA GLU A 36 14.54 -29.16 -15.64
C GLU A 36 14.68 -27.76 -15.04
N LYS A 37 15.65 -26.94 -15.50
CA LYS A 37 15.83 -25.56 -15.04
C LYS A 37 14.70 -24.67 -15.53
N GLU A 38 14.23 -24.85 -16.77
CA GLU A 38 13.11 -24.12 -17.35
C GLU A 38 11.80 -24.47 -16.62
N LYS A 39 11.55 -25.76 -16.36
CA LYS A 39 10.40 -26.21 -15.56
C LYS A 39 10.46 -25.64 -14.13
N ALA A 40 11.60 -25.74 -13.46
CA ALA A 40 11.81 -25.16 -12.14
C ALA A 40 11.59 -23.64 -12.13
N LYS A 41 12.09 -22.93 -13.15
CA LYS A 41 11.92 -21.47 -13.28
C LYS A 41 10.46 -21.08 -13.46
N PHE A 42 9.67 -21.85 -14.21
CA PHE A 42 8.23 -21.61 -14.35
C PHE A 42 7.51 -21.71 -12.99
N HIS A 43 7.75 -22.78 -12.23
CA HIS A 43 7.15 -22.96 -10.92
C HIS A 43 7.60 -21.89 -9.93
N ALA A 44 8.88 -21.53 -9.92
CA ALA A 44 9.41 -20.43 -9.12
C ALA A 44 8.72 -19.10 -9.45
N ASN A 45 8.59 -18.77 -10.75
CA ASN A 45 7.92 -17.55 -11.19
C ASN A 45 6.44 -17.51 -10.78
N LYS A 46 5.72 -18.64 -10.85
CA LYS A 46 4.32 -18.74 -10.46
C LYS A 46 4.14 -18.49 -8.95
N VAL A 47 5.03 -19.05 -8.12
CA VAL A 47 5.05 -18.79 -6.66
C VAL A 47 5.39 -17.32 -6.37
N MET A 48 6.39 -16.76 -7.06
CA MET A 48 6.76 -15.35 -6.90
C MET A 48 5.65 -14.38 -7.33
N GLN A 49 4.91 -14.68 -8.39
CA GLN A 49 3.76 -13.87 -8.83
C GLN A 49 2.61 -13.92 -7.81
N LYS A 50 2.29 -15.10 -7.28
CA LYS A 50 1.27 -15.24 -6.22
C LYS A 50 1.66 -14.45 -4.96
N ASN A 51 2.94 -14.47 -4.60
CA ASN A 51 3.45 -13.72 -3.45
C ASN A 51 3.51 -12.19 -3.68
N LYS A 52 3.67 -11.71 -4.93
CA LYS A 52 3.59 -10.28 -5.24
C LYS A 52 2.21 -9.71 -4.91
N GLY A 53 1.13 -10.31 -5.42
CA GLY A 53 -0.24 -9.85 -5.18
C GLY A 53 -0.63 -9.83 -3.69
N PHE A 54 -0.16 -10.81 -2.91
CA PHE A 54 -0.36 -10.83 -1.46
C PHE A 54 0.43 -9.74 -0.73
N ASN A 55 1.69 -9.50 -1.10
CA ASN A 55 2.51 -8.45 -0.51
C ASN A 55 1.98 -7.04 -0.83
N ASP A 56 1.45 -6.84 -2.03
CA ASP A 56 0.85 -5.55 -2.43
C ASP A 56 -0.43 -5.27 -1.64
N ALA A 57 -1.30 -6.28 -1.45
CA ALA A 57 -2.47 -6.17 -0.59
C ALA A 57 -2.10 -5.88 0.90
N LYS A 58 -1.02 -6.49 1.40
CA LYS A 58 -0.54 -6.28 2.78
C LYS A 58 0.01 -4.87 2.98
N LYS A 59 0.73 -4.32 2.00
CA LYS A 59 1.23 -2.93 2.00
C LYS A 59 0.09 -1.90 1.98
N ILE A 60 -0.93 -2.12 1.17
CA ILE A 60 -2.12 -1.25 1.10
C ILE A 60 -2.85 -1.24 2.46
N LYS A 61 -2.95 -2.39 3.13
CA LYS A 61 -3.59 -2.49 4.45
C LYS A 61 -2.81 -1.73 5.53
N SER A 62 -1.48 -1.77 5.49
CA SER A 62 -0.62 -1.02 6.42
C SER A 62 -0.76 0.49 6.25
N ALA A 63 -0.72 0.99 5.01
CA ALA A 63 -0.89 2.41 4.69
C ALA A 63 -2.22 2.97 5.22
N ARG A 64 -3.30 2.21 5.03
CA ARG A 64 -4.64 2.57 5.48
C ARG A 64 -4.76 2.61 7.00
N ASN A 65 -4.13 1.67 7.70
CA ASN A 65 -4.13 1.65 9.16
C ASN A 65 -3.51 2.91 9.76
N THR A 66 -2.44 3.46 9.15
CA THR A 66 -1.82 4.70 9.61
C THR A 66 -2.80 5.88 9.58
N LEU A 67 -3.60 6.00 8.51
CA LEU A 67 -4.59 7.09 8.36
C LEU A 67 -5.72 6.99 9.41
N TYR A 68 -6.20 5.77 9.68
CA TYR A 68 -7.16 5.56 10.77
C TYR A 68 -6.57 5.85 12.14
N TRP A 69 -5.29 5.50 12.37
CA TRP A 69 -4.62 5.79 13.63
C TRP A 69 -4.46 7.30 13.84
N MET A 70 -4.13 8.06 12.78
CA MET A 70 -4.11 9.52 12.81
C MET A 70 -5.49 10.10 13.14
N ALA A 71 -6.54 9.64 12.46
CA ALA A 71 -7.91 10.06 12.75
C ALA A 71 -8.27 9.79 14.23
N GLY A 72 -7.90 8.63 14.77
CA GLY A 72 -8.10 8.31 16.20
C GLY A 72 -7.36 9.27 17.13
N ILE A 73 -6.09 9.56 16.86
CA ILE A 73 -5.30 10.50 17.68
C ILE A 73 -5.90 11.90 17.65
N PHE A 74 -6.22 12.44 16.47
CA PHE A 74 -6.83 13.77 16.34
C PHE A 74 -8.18 13.85 17.05
N LEU A 75 -8.96 12.77 17.01
CA LEU A 75 -10.25 12.71 17.72
C LEU A 75 -10.04 12.75 19.24
N VAL A 76 -9.18 11.88 19.79
CA VAL A 76 -8.88 11.84 21.23
C VAL A 76 -8.24 13.14 21.70
N SER A 77 -7.28 13.68 20.96
CA SER A 77 -6.64 14.96 21.28
C SER A 77 -7.62 16.14 21.22
N GLY A 78 -8.49 16.18 20.21
CA GLY A 78 -9.52 17.22 20.09
C GLY A 78 -10.51 17.18 21.26
N LEU A 79 -10.98 15.99 21.63
CA LEU A 79 -11.83 15.78 22.81
C LEU A 79 -11.11 16.19 24.11
N PHE A 80 -9.88 15.74 24.31
CA PHE A 80 -9.10 16.07 25.50
C PHE A 80 -8.87 17.58 25.65
N LEU A 81 -8.51 18.26 24.55
CA LEU A 81 -8.32 19.71 24.53
C LEU A 81 -9.63 20.45 24.76
N PHE A 82 -10.75 19.97 24.21
CA PHE A 82 -12.07 20.53 24.49
C PHE A 82 -12.41 20.46 25.98
N PHE A 83 -12.20 19.32 26.65
CA PHE A 83 -12.46 19.21 28.10
C PHE A 83 -11.50 20.07 28.95
N THR A 84 -10.28 20.31 28.48
CA THR A 84 -9.28 21.09 29.22
C THR A 84 -9.46 22.60 29.05
N LEU A 85 -9.80 23.03 27.83
CA LEU A 85 -9.84 24.45 27.45
C LEU A 85 -11.27 24.98 27.28
N ASN A 86 -12.27 24.10 27.24
CA ASN A 86 -13.69 24.41 26.91
C ASN A 86 -13.87 25.22 25.61
N ASP A 87 -12.93 25.10 24.67
CA ASP A 87 -12.97 25.81 23.40
C ASP A 87 -13.53 24.92 22.28
N ILE A 88 -14.76 25.25 21.85
CA ILE A 88 -15.45 24.58 20.74
C ILE A 88 -14.73 24.75 19.40
N THR A 89 -13.97 25.82 19.21
CA THR A 89 -13.23 26.11 17.96
C THR A 89 -12.17 25.04 17.72
N ILE A 90 -11.43 24.68 18.78
CA ILE A 90 -10.42 23.62 18.74
C ILE A 90 -11.06 22.27 18.44
N LEU A 91 -12.23 21.98 19.02
CA LEU A 91 -12.97 20.75 18.77
C LEU A 91 -13.39 20.64 17.30
N VAL A 92 -14.00 21.69 16.74
CA VAL A 92 -14.47 21.72 15.36
C VAL A 92 -13.30 21.55 14.39
N ALA A 93 -12.19 22.27 14.60
CA ALA A 93 -11.01 22.15 13.75
C ALA A 93 -10.41 20.73 13.76
N ASN A 94 -10.30 20.09 14.93
CA ASN A 94 -9.84 18.71 15.03
C ASN A 94 -10.81 17.73 14.37
N LEU A 95 -12.12 17.95 14.50
CA LEU A 95 -13.14 17.09 13.90
C LEU A 95 -13.11 17.16 12.36
N ILE A 96 -12.85 18.34 11.79
CA ILE A 96 -12.59 18.50 10.35
C ILE A 96 -11.38 17.68 9.93
N LEU A 97 -10.27 17.75 10.68
CA LEU A 97 -9.07 16.94 10.40
C LEU A 97 -9.35 15.44 10.44
N VAL A 98 -10.13 14.98 11.43
CA VAL A 98 -10.56 13.57 11.53
C VAL A 98 -11.31 13.15 10.25
N VAL A 99 -12.28 13.94 9.81
CA VAL A 99 -13.05 13.66 8.59
C VAL A 99 -12.14 13.61 7.36
N VAL A 100 -11.20 14.56 7.23
CA VAL A 100 -10.23 14.57 6.12
C VAL A 100 -9.35 13.31 6.13
N TYR A 101 -8.82 12.91 7.28
CA TYR A 101 -8.02 11.68 7.39
C TYR A 101 -8.84 10.41 7.10
N LEU A 102 -10.13 10.37 7.47
CA LEU A 102 -11.03 9.25 7.13
C LEU A 102 -11.32 9.18 5.63
N ILE A 103 -11.56 10.33 4.98
CA ILE A 103 -11.74 10.41 3.52
C ILE A 103 -10.47 9.91 2.82
N LEU A 104 -9.30 10.36 3.27
CA LEU A 104 -8.00 9.89 2.77
C LEU A 104 -7.81 8.39 3.01
N ALA A 105 -8.22 7.87 4.17
CA ALA A 105 -8.16 6.45 4.50
C ALA A 105 -9.03 5.61 3.55
N TYR A 106 -10.24 6.09 3.24
CA TYR A 106 -11.12 5.46 2.26
C TYR A 106 -10.52 5.51 0.84
N TRP A 107 -9.99 6.67 0.44
CA TRP A 107 -9.39 6.90 -0.87
C TRP A 107 -8.08 6.14 -1.09
N SER A 108 -7.37 5.79 -0.02
CA SER A 108 -6.12 5.00 -0.06
C SER A 108 -6.29 3.62 -0.73
N LYS A 109 -7.53 3.10 -0.86
CA LYS A 109 -7.81 1.84 -1.57
C LYS A 109 -7.39 1.88 -3.05
N GLN A 110 -7.50 3.03 -3.69
CA GLN A 110 -7.19 3.17 -5.13
C GLN A 110 -5.76 3.66 -5.35
N LYS A 111 -5.28 4.60 -4.52
CA LYS A 111 -3.95 5.22 -4.63
C LYS A 111 -3.34 5.42 -3.23
N PRO A 112 -2.77 4.37 -2.62
CA PRO A 112 -2.26 4.44 -1.24
C PRO A 112 -1.13 5.46 -1.09
N PHE A 113 -0.26 5.59 -2.09
CA PHE A 113 0.87 6.52 -2.06
C PHE A 113 0.42 7.98 -2.06
N ALA A 114 -0.51 8.34 -2.94
CA ALA A 114 -1.04 9.71 -3.02
C ALA A 114 -1.74 10.11 -1.71
N ALA A 115 -2.56 9.21 -1.14
CA ALA A 115 -3.28 9.46 0.11
C ALA A 115 -2.34 9.63 1.33
N LEU A 116 -1.27 8.85 1.40
CA LEU A 116 -0.27 8.98 2.47
C LEU A 116 0.57 10.25 2.32
N LEU A 117 0.96 10.60 1.10
CA LEU A 117 1.72 11.82 0.84
C LEU A 117 0.89 13.06 1.15
N SER A 118 -0.39 13.09 0.76
CA SER A 118 -1.28 14.20 1.09
C SER A 118 -1.54 14.30 2.59
N ALA A 119 -1.71 13.16 3.28
CA ALA A 119 -1.85 13.12 4.74
C ALA A 119 -0.62 13.68 5.46
N LEU A 120 0.58 13.37 4.97
CA LEU A 120 1.83 13.92 5.48
C LEU A 120 1.93 15.43 5.24
N LEU A 121 1.58 15.90 4.03
CA LEU A 121 1.57 17.33 3.72
C LEU A 121 0.60 18.11 4.62
N LEU A 122 -0.62 17.59 4.79
CA LEU A 122 -1.62 18.20 5.67
C LEU A 122 -1.12 18.27 7.12
N PHE A 123 -0.48 17.21 7.61
CA PHE A 123 0.07 17.20 8.96
C PHE A 123 1.14 18.28 9.15
N LEU A 124 2.06 18.41 8.19
CA LEU A 124 3.10 19.44 8.21
C LEU A 124 2.50 20.85 8.13
N MET A 125 1.48 21.05 7.31
CA MET A 125 0.77 22.32 7.20
C MET A 125 0.11 22.73 8.53
N VAL A 126 -0.55 21.78 9.21
CA VAL A 126 -1.15 22.03 10.52
C VAL A 126 -0.08 22.38 11.57
N ILE A 127 1.06 21.69 11.56
CA ILE A 127 2.17 22.02 12.46
C ILE A 127 2.70 23.43 12.18
N ALA A 128 2.90 23.78 10.91
CA ALA A 128 3.42 25.10 10.53
C ALA A 128 2.47 26.22 11.01
N LEU A 129 1.16 26.09 10.79
CA LEU A 129 0.17 27.06 11.25
C LEU A 129 0.18 27.21 12.77
N ASN A 130 0.16 26.11 13.51
CA ASN A 130 0.18 26.15 14.98
C ASN A 130 1.48 26.73 15.54
N THR A 131 2.61 26.53 14.85
CA THR A 131 3.92 27.07 15.26
C THR A 131 3.99 28.59 15.12
N VAL A 132 3.36 29.13 14.07
CA VAL A 132 3.27 30.59 13.85
C VAL A 132 2.38 31.24 14.91
N LEU A 133 1.29 30.57 15.31
CA LEU A 133 0.39 31.05 16.34
C LEU A 133 1.00 30.96 17.74
N ASP A 134 1.68 29.86 18.05
CA ASP A 134 2.38 29.67 19.32
C ASP A 134 3.64 28.79 19.13
N PRO A 135 4.86 29.38 19.19
CA PRO A 135 6.09 28.63 19.00
C PRO A 135 6.35 27.61 20.12
N SER A 136 5.73 27.77 21.30
CA SER A 136 5.81 26.77 22.38
C SER A 136 5.08 25.46 22.03
N SER A 137 4.14 25.51 21.07
CA SER A 137 3.43 24.35 20.54
C SER A 137 4.35 23.37 19.83
N LEU A 138 5.52 23.80 19.31
CA LEU A 138 6.51 22.88 18.73
C LEU A 138 6.99 21.85 19.74
N PHE A 139 7.29 22.30 20.96
CA PHE A 139 7.85 21.46 22.02
C PHE A 139 6.78 20.63 22.73
N LYS A 140 5.54 21.12 22.79
CA LYS A 140 4.40 20.35 23.32
C LYS A 140 4.02 19.21 22.37
N GLY A 141 3.96 18.00 22.91
CA GLY A 141 3.58 16.80 22.15
C GLY A 141 4.61 16.36 21.10
N ILE A 142 5.88 16.78 21.24
CA ILE A 142 6.99 16.43 20.31
C ILE A 142 7.12 14.90 20.13
N LEU A 143 6.92 14.12 21.21
CA LEU A 143 6.95 12.66 21.17
C LEU A 143 5.90 12.08 20.22
N ILE A 144 4.66 12.54 20.31
CA ILE A 144 3.55 12.09 19.44
C ILE A 144 3.81 12.51 17.99
N LYS A 145 4.32 13.72 17.76
CA LYS A 145 4.66 14.21 16.42
C LYS A 145 5.76 13.37 15.77
N ILE A 146 6.82 13.00 16.51
CA ILE A 146 7.90 12.14 16.03
C ILE A 146 7.37 10.74 15.69
N ILE A 147 6.54 10.15 16.56
CA ILE A 147 5.94 8.83 16.32
C ILE A 147 5.08 8.85 15.06
N LEU A 148 4.24 9.88 14.90
CA LEU A 148 3.38 10.06 13.73
C LEU A 148 4.19 10.24 12.45
N LEU A 149 5.27 11.04 12.47
CA LEU A 149 6.17 11.22 11.34
C LEU A 149 6.84 9.90 10.95
N SER A 150 7.33 9.15 11.94
CA SER A 150 7.96 7.84 11.74
C SER A 150 6.99 6.86 11.07
N PHE A 151 5.74 6.84 11.51
CA PHE A 151 4.69 5.97 10.96
C PHE A 151 4.29 6.37 9.54
N LEU A 152 4.16 7.67 9.27
CA LEU A 152 3.85 8.19 7.93
C LEU A 152 5.00 7.93 6.96
N ILE A 153 6.24 8.21 7.35
CA ILE A 153 7.43 7.95 6.53
C ILE A 153 7.48 6.45 6.18
N LYS A 154 7.34 5.58 7.18
CA LYS A 154 7.30 4.12 6.94
C LYS A 154 6.16 3.72 6.01
N GLY A 155 4.98 4.33 6.16
CA GLY A 155 3.84 4.16 5.27
C GLY A 155 4.17 4.54 3.83
N VAL A 156 4.70 5.75 3.62
CA VAL A 156 5.07 6.29 2.29
C VAL A 156 6.15 5.43 1.64
N TYR A 157 7.20 5.05 2.37
CA TYR A 157 8.25 4.14 1.85
C TYR A 157 7.69 2.77 1.49
N SER A 158 6.77 2.21 2.27
CA SER A 158 6.16 0.90 1.96
C SER A 158 5.34 0.90 0.67
N ALA A 159 4.74 2.05 0.34
CA ALA A 159 3.91 2.27 -0.84
C ALA A 159 4.68 2.88 -2.04
N SER A 160 5.90 3.35 -1.84
CA SER A 160 6.76 3.91 -2.89
C SER A 160 7.24 2.79 -3.83
N PRO A 161 7.07 2.92 -5.15
CA PRO A 161 7.65 2.00 -6.14
C PRO A 161 9.19 1.91 -6.07
N ASN A 162 9.82 2.95 -5.53
CA ASN A 162 11.27 3.15 -5.56
C ASN A 162 11.99 2.72 -4.26
N ALA A 163 11.30 2.16 -3.27
CA ALA A 163 11.90 1.75 -1.99
C ALA A 163 12.76 0.46 -2.07
N LYS A 164 13.15 0.05 -3.28
CA LYS A 164 14.02 -1.12 -3.55
C LYS A 164 15.13 -0.80 -4.58
N ARG A 165 15.65 0.43 -4.59
CA ARG A 165 16.98 0.69 -5.16
C ARG A 165 17.94 0.97 -4.02
#